data_AF-A0A8T5KIZ1-F1
#
_entry.id   AF-A0A8T5KIZ1-F1
#
_cell.length_a   1.000
_cell.length_b   1.000
_cell.length_c   1.000
_cell.angle_alpha   90.00
_cell.angle_beta   90.00
_cell.angle_gamma   90.00
#
_symmetry.space_group_name_H-M   'P 1'
#
loop_
_entity.id
_entity.type
_entity.pdbx_description
1 polymer ?
#
loop_
_entity_poly.entity_id
_entity_poly.type
_entity_poly.pdbx_seq_one_letter_code
_entity_poly.pdbx_strand_id
1 'polypeptide(L)'
;MPPAQIALYDMSKYIPETLLNPVQAAFPGVRLIDWEGGPGRQQYERDSSVMIHWSEDLTIERAGGNPAFLPRCVTQAEYVINLGNMKGHRLAGVSFCAKNHFGSISVSRADRGGVPWQTAPGAAGLHPYISVHDFRIGNPRWESYERPMGTYNPIVDLMGHQHLGEKTLLFMVDGLYATSYENAEIEARNRWQSSPFNGDWTSSLFISQDGVAIDSVCLDFLRTEPTMDQVYGSVDNYLHEAALAHNPPSGTSYDPEGDGVPLGSLGAHEHWNNPIDKAYSRNLGTGSGIELVKP
;
A
#
# COMPACT_ATOMS: atom_id res chain seq x y z
N MET A 1 19.33 12.08 14.40
CA MET A 1 18.25 11.41 15.17
C MET A 1 18.86 10.20 15.89
N PRO A 2 18.67 10.04 17.21
CA PRO A 2 19.11 8.84 17.94
C PRO A 2 18.43 7.58 17.38
N PRO A 3 19.14 6.44 17.22
CA PRO A 3 18.56 5.21 16.68
C PRO A 3 17.28 4.73 17.40
N ALA A 4 17.18 4.93 18.71
CA ALA A 4 16.01 4.57 19.51
C ALA A 4 14.72 5.31 19.11
N GLN A 5 14.82 6.43 18.40
CA GLN A 5 13.68 7.17 17.86
C GLN A 5 13.22 6.66 16.49
N ILE A 6 13.95 5.72 15.88
CA ILE A 6 13.60 5.10 14.61
C ILE A 6 12.91 3.76 14.88
N ALA A 7 11.82 3.50 14.17
CA ALA A 7 11.14 2.22 14.19
C ALA A 7 10.94 1.69 12.76
N LEU A 8 11.24 0.40 12.56
CA LEU A 8 10.72 -0.39 11.43
C LEU A 8 9.52 -1.16 11.96
N TYR A 9 8.40 -1.14 11.24
CA TYR A 9 7.19 -1.79 11.72
C TYR A 9 6.37 -2.49 10.64
N ASP A 10 5.67 -3.56 11.06
CA ASP A 10 4.56 -4.19 10.32
C ASP A 10 3.62 -4.85 11.33
N MET A 11 2.40 -4.35 11.44
CA MET A 11 1.40 -4.86 12.38
C MET A 11 0.65 -6.08 11.87
N SER A 12 0.88 -6.52 10.64
CA SER A 12 0.18 -7.65 10.04
C SER A 12 1.07 -8.89 9.94
N LYS A 13 2.39 -8.70 10.03
CA LYS A 13 3.40 -9.74 9.86
C LYS A 13 4.41 -9.75 10.99
N TYR A 14 5.17 -10.83 11.01
CA TYR A 14 6.37 -10.98 11.82
C TYR A 14 7.57 -10.47 11.02
N ILE A 15 8.46 -9.70 11.67
CA ILE A 15 9.73 -9.29 11.08
C ILE A 15 10.69 -10.48 11.13
N PRO A 16 11.09 -11.05 9.96
CA PRO A 16 11.90 -12.25 9.91
C PRO A 16 13.34 -11.99 10.36
N GLU A 17 14.02 -13.04 10.81
CA GLU A 17 15.43 -12.97 11.23
C GLU A 17 16.37 -12.48 10.13
N THR A 18 16.00 -12.72 8.87
CA THR A 18 16.71 -12.23 7.68
C THR A 18 16.71 -10.71 7.55
N LEU A 19 15.74 -10.01 8.16
CA LEU A 19 15.73 -8.56 8.29
C LEU A 19 16.24 -8.11 9.66
N LEU A 20 15.84 -8.80 10.73
CA LEU A 20 16.21 -8.48 12.11
C LEU A 20 17.72 -8.47 12.33
N ASN A 21 18.42 -9.55 11.97
CA ASN A 21 19.82 -9.74 12.33
C ASN A 21 20.73 -8.69 11.68
N PRO A 22 20.62 -8.39 10.36
CA PRO A 22 21.41 -7.33 9.75
C PRO A 22 21.10 -5.94 10.32
N VAL A 23 19.82 -5.62 10.55
CA VAL A 23 19.40 -4.31 11.10
C VAL A 23 19.94 -4.12 12.51
N GLN A 24 19.83 -5.12 13.38
CA GLN A 24 20.36 -5.03 14.74
C GLN A 24 21.88 -4.96 14.78
N ALA A 25 22.56 -5.70 13.91
CA ALA A 25 24.03 -5.67 13.84
C ALA A 25 24.54 -4.30 13.39
N ALA A 26 23.89 -3.68 12.40
CA ALA A 26 24.27 -2.37 11.89
C ALA A 26 23.76 -1.20 12.76
N PHE A 27 22.57 -1.36 13.35
CA PHE A 27 21.82 -0.31 14.04
C PHE A 27 21.14 -0.83 15.32
N PRO A 28 21.90 -1.20 16.36
CA PRO A 28 21.38 -1.90 17.54
C PRO A 28 20.35 -1.12 18.37
N GLY A 29 20.22 0.19 18.15
CA GLY A 29 19.21 1.01 18.81
C GLY A 29 17.90 1.19 18.03
N VAL A 30 17.83 0.76 16.77
CA VAL A 30 16.59 0.84 15.96
C VAL A 30 15.56 -0.13 16.52
N ARG A 31 14.31 0.35 16.68
CA ARG A 31 13.21 -0.48 17.16
C ARG A 31 12.63 -1.29 16.00
N LEU A 32 12.44 -2.58 16.20
CA LEU A 32 11.69 -3.44 15.27
C LEU A 32 10.37 -3.81 15.93
N ILE A 33 9.25 -3.38 15.35
CA ILE A 33 7.92 -3.47 15.95
C ILE A 33 7.03 -4.32 15.05
N ASP A 34 6.50 -5.44 15.54
CA ASP A 34 5.71 -6.33 14.70
C ASP A 34 4.49 -6.93 15.42
N TRP A 35 3.78 -7.82 14.73
CA TRP A 35 2.58 -8.48 15.24
C TRP A 35 2.76 -9.18 16.61
N GLU A 36 3.89 -9.84 16.81
CA GLU A 36 4.08 -10.86 17.86
C GLU A 36 5.10 -10.46 18.91
N GLY A 37 6.14 -9.71 18.53
CA GLY A 37 7.28 -9.36 19.36
C GLY A 37 8.31 -10.49 19.50
N GLY A 38 8.83 -10.67 20.71
CA GLY A 38 9.84 -11.68 21.02
C GLY A 38 11.29 -11.16 20.98
N PRO A 39 12.30 -12.05 21.03
CA PRO A 39 13.70 -11.64 21.11
C PRO A 39 14.09 -10.67 19.98
N GLY A 40 14.56 -9.49 20.34
CA GLY A 40 14.98 -8.45 19.40
C GLY A 40 13.86 -7.62 18.77
N ARG A 41 12.60 -7.89 19.10
CA ARG A 41 11.41 -7.21 18.58
C ARG A 41 10.52 -6.72 19.71
N GLN A 42 9.70 -5.72 19.39
CA GLN A 42 8.64 -5.23 20.23
C GLN A 42 7.32 -5.65 19.61
N GLN A 43 6.40 -6.19 20.41
CA GLN A 43 5.03 -6.33 19.93
C GLN A 43 4.45 -4.92 19.74
N TYR A 44 3.71 -4.69 18.66
CA TYR A 44 3.06 -3.41 18.46
C TYR A 44 2.07 -3.09 19.59
N GLU A 45 1.93 -1.80 19.88
CA GLU A 45 0.90 -1.30 20.77
C GLU A 45 -0.16 -0.55 19.95
N ARG A 46 -1.42 -0.99 20.03
CA ARG A 46 -2.54 -0.27 19.43
C ARG A 46 -2.74 1.07 20.16
N ASP A 47 -2.98 2.11 19.39
CA ASP A 47 -3.52 3.37 19.91
C ASP A 47 -5.05 3.33 19.84
N SER A 48 -5.71 3.01 20.95
CA SER A 48 -7.18 2.95 21.00
C SER A 48 -7.87 4.31 20.92
N SER A 49 -7.10 5.41 20.98
CA SER A 49 -7.65 6.77 20.82
C SER A 49 -7.74 7.20 19.36
N VAL A 50 -7.12 6.45 18.44
CA VAL A 50 -7.06 6.76 17.01
C VAL A 50 -7.70 5.61 16.24
N MET A 51 -9.03 5.69 16.10
CA MET A 51 -9.80 4.82 15.22
C MET A 51 -9.74 5.38 13.79
N ILE A 52 -9.58 4.50 12.81
CA ILE A 52 -9.66 4.88 11.39
C ILE A 52 -11.13 5.07 11.04
N HIS A 53 -11.48 6.22 10.50
CA HIS A 53 -12.80 6.46 9.91
C HIS A 53 -12.76 6.07 8.43
N TRP A 54 -13.70 5.22 8.02
CA TRP A 54 -13.87 4.84 6.62
C TRP A 54 -14.93 5.73 6.02
N SER A 55 -14.67 6.27 4.82
CA SER A 55 -15.56 7.26 4.20
C SER A 55 -16.87 6.67 3.68
N GLU A 56 -16.96 5.34 3.60
CA GLU A 56 -18.21 4.60 3.44
C GLU A 56 -18.30 3.42 4.41
N ASP A 57 -19.54 2.99 4.67
CA ASP A 57 -19.82 1.79 5.47
C ASP A 57 -19.28 0.52 4.77
N LEU A 58 -18.33 -0.14 5.43
CA LEU A 58 -17.70 -1.38 4.95
C LEU A 58 -18.60 -2.61 5.17
N THR A 59 -19.57 -2.81 4.27
CA THR A 59 -20.65 -3.80 4.40
C THR A 59 -20.53 -5.03 3.49
N ILE A 60 -19.64 -5.00 2.50
CA ILE A 60 -19.54 -6.09 1.50
C ILE A 60 -18.88 -7.35 2.08
N GLU A 61 -17.86 -7.19 2.94
CA GLU A 61 -17.21 -8.31 3.60
C GLU A 61 -18.15 -8.89 4.67
N ARG A 62 -18.64 -10.12 4.47
CA ARG A 62 -19.62 -10.78 5.36
C ARG A 62 -19.19 -10.84 6.83
N ALA A 63 -17.89 -10.89 7.08
CA ALA A 63 -17.34 -10.91 8.43
C ALA A 63 -16.49 -9.65 8.74
N GLY A 64 -16.55 -8.63 7.88
CA GLY A 64 -15.78 -7.40 7.98
C GLY A 64 -16.46 -6.36 8.88
N GLY A 65 -16.15 -5.09 8.64
CA GLY A 65 -16.75 -3.96 9.34
C GLY A 65 -16.31 -3.81 10.79
N ASN A 66 -15.21 -4.47 11.19
CA ASN A 66 -14.69 -4.34 12.56
C ASN A 66 -13.89 -3.03 12.68
N PRO A 67 -13.98 -2.32 13.82
CA PRO A 67 -13.19 -1.12 14.06
C PRO A 67 -11.68 -1.37 13.89
N ALA A 68 -11.04 -0.49 13.14
CA ALA A 68 -9.62 -0.51 12.85
C ALA A 68 -8.92 0.68 13.54
N PHE A 69 -7.69 0.47 14.01
CA PHE A 69 -6.93 1.45 14.78
C PHE A 69 -5.47 1.47 14.32
N LEU A 70 -4.80 2.60 14.53
CA LEU A 70 -3.37 2.75 14.24
C LEU A 70 -2.48 2.29 15.42
N PRO A 71 -1.19 1.99 15.18
CA PRO A 71 -0.24 1.71 16.25
C PRO A 71 0.30 2.99 16.85
N ARG A 72 0.67 2.95 18.13
CA ARG A 72 1.32 4.07 18.83
C ARG A 72 2.61 4.53 18.15
N CYS A 73 3.39 3.62 17.56
CA CYS A 73 4.61 4.01 16.87
C CYS A 73 4.36 4.90 15.65
N VAL A 74 3.17 4.85 15.05
CA VAL A 74 2.76 5.71 13.91
C VAL A 74 2.07 6.98 14.42
N THR A 75 1.16 6.88 15.40
CA THR A 75 0.47 8.06 15.94
C THR A 75 1.44 9.01 16.64
N GLN A 76 2.50 8.49 17.26
CA GLN A 76 3.57 9.28 17.90
C GLN A 76 4.72 9.68 16.97
N ALA A 77 4.79 9.13 15.75
CA ALA A 77 5.83 9.51 14.80
C ALA A 77 5.63 10.97 14.36
N GLU A 78 6.72 11.71 14.21
CA GLU A 78 6.71 13.03 13.56
C GLU A 78 6.69 12.86 12.04
N TYR A 79 7.40 11.84 11.54
CA TYR A 79 7.53 11.55 10.12
C TYR A 79 7.48 10.04 9.87
N VAL A 80 6.93 9.67 8.71
CA VAL A 80 6.85 8.30 8.20
C VAL A 80 7.64 8.20 6.90
N ILE A 81 8.32 7.06 6.71
CA ILE A 81 8.85 6.63 5.41
C ILE A 81 8.04 5.39 5.02
N ASN A 82 7.37 5.45 3.88
CA ASN A 82 6.59 4.33 3.37
C ASN A 82 7.43 3.53 2.38
N LEU A 83 7.82 2.31 2.76
CA LEU A 83 8.58 1.39 1.93
C LEU A 83 7.69 0.23 1.45
N GLY A 84 7.12 0.37 0.26
CA GLY A 84 6.35 -0.66 -0.41
C GLY A 84 7.23 -1.63 -1.21
N ASN A 85 6.67 -2.76 -1.62
CA ASN A 85 7.34 -3.77 -2.44
C ASN A 85 6.62 -3.89 -3.78
N MET A 86 7.35 -3.83 -4.91
CA MET A 86 6.82 -3.86 -6.26
C MET A 86 6.35 -5.26 -6.66
N LYS A 87 5.04 -5.50 -6.68
CA LYS A 87 4.50 -6.79 -7.14
C LYS A 87 3.07 -6.67 -7.65
N GLY A 88 2.70 -7.61 -8.51
CA GLY A 88 1.30 -7.84 -8.86
C GLY A 88 0.53 -8.49 -7.69
N HIS A 89 -0.79 -8.58 -7.82
CA HIS A 89 -1.65 -9.16 -6.80
C HIS A 89 -2.91 -9.79 -7.42
N ARG A 90 -3.22 -11.04 -7.08
CA ARG A 90 -4.35 -11.81 -7.64
C ARG A 90 -5.71 -11.18 -7.39
N LEU A 91 -5.87 -10.46 -6.28
CA LEU A 91 -7.11 -9.74 -5.93
C LEU A 91 -7.09 -8.25 -6.32
N ALA A 92 -6.02 -7.51 -5.98
CA ALA A 92 -5.96 -6.06 -6.07
C ALA A 92 -5.18 -5.54 -7.30
N GLY A 93 -4.73 -6.43 -8.17
CA GLY A 93 -3.89 -6.14 -9.34
C GLY A 93 -2.44 -5.86 -8.98
N VAL A 94 -2.19 -5.01 -7.98
CA VAL A 94 -0.85 -4.60 -7.54
C VAL A 94 -0.73 -4.51 -6.02
N SER A 95 0.50 -4.39 -5.53
CA SER A 95 0.82 -3.92 -4.19
C SER A 95 2.03 -3.00 -4.29
N PHE A 96 1.91 -1.78 -3.77
CA PHE A 96 2.95 -0.75 -3.73
C PHE A 96 2.88 0.01 -2.39
N CYS A 97 3.14 1.33 -2.36
CA CYS A 97 3.13 2.13 -1.14
C CYS A 97 1.73 2.30 -0.57
N ALA A 98 0.71 2.59 -1.40
CA ALA A 98 -0.63 2.86 -0.90
C ALA A 98 -1.21 1.64 -0.14
N LYS A 99 -1.07 0.45 -0.72
CA LYS A 99 -1.49 -0.81 -0.07
C LYS A 99 -0.58 -1.23 1.08
N ASN A 100 0.63 -0.68 1.20
CA ASN A 100 1.55 -0.96 2.31
C ASN A 100 0.97 -0.51 3.66
N HIS A 101 0.08 0.49 3.66
CA HIS A 101 -0.63 0.91 4.87
C HIS A 101 -1.52 -0.18 5.49
N PHE A 102 -1.79 -1.29 4.79
CA PHE A 102 -2.41 -2.47 5.40
C PHE A 102 -1.56 -3.07 6.53
N GLY A 103 -0.24 -2.85 6.53
CA GLY A 103 0.65 -3.16 7.65
C GLY A 103 0.57 -2.16 8.81
N SER A 104 -0.25 -1.12 8.70
CA SER A 104 -0.45 -0.08 9.72
C SER A 104 -1.81 -0.14 10.40
N ILE A 105 -2.60 -1.18 10.14
CA ILE A 105 -3.94 -1.32 10.73
C ILE A 105 -3.99 -2.45 11.75
N SER A 106 -4.59 -2.17 12.90
CA SER A 106 -4.92 -3.15 13.93
C SER A 106 -6.42 -3.32 14.02
N VAL A 107 -6.88 -4.57 14.07
CA VAL A 107 -8.28 -4.89 14.30
C VAL A 107 -8.35 -5.92 15.43
N SER A 108 -9.25 -5.72 16.39
CA SER A 108 -9.66 -6.76 17.35
C SER A 108 -11.09 -7.14 17.02
N ARG A 109 -11.37 -8.44 16.96
CA ARG A 109 -12.76 -8.88 16.80
C ARG A 109 -13.42 -9.14 18.14
N ALA A 110 -14.63 -8.60 18.30
CA ALA A 110 -15.46 -8.84 19.47
C ALA A 110 -15.83 -10.33 19.61
N ASP A 111 -16.08 -11.02 18.49
CA ASP A 111 -16.39 -12.47 18.45
C ASP A 111 -15.23 -13.38 18.88
N ARG A 112 -14.02 -12.82 19.05
CA ARG A 112 -12.81 -13.50 19.52
C ARG A 112 -12.31 -12.97 20.86
N GLY A 113 -13.20 -12.42 21.68
CA GLY A 113 -12.84 -11.90 23.00
C GLY A 113 -11.88 -10.72 22.94
N GLY A 114 -11.89 -9.96 21.84
CA GLY A 114 -11.05 -8.76 21.67
C GLY A 114 -9.58 -9.06 21.32
N VAL A 115 -9.21 -10.32 21.04
CA VAL A 115 -7.84 -10.66 20.62
C VAL A 115 -7.56 -10.02 19.26
N PRO A 116 -6.36 -9.40 19.09
CA PRO A 116 -5.96 -8.88 17.79
C PRO A 116 -6.04 -9.92 16.68
N TRP A 117 -6.51 -9.49 15.51
CA TRP A 117 -6.61 -10.30 14.30
C TRP A 117 -5.43 -10.12 13.32
N GLN A 118 -4.67 -11.19 13.04
CA GLN A 118 -3.45 -11.12 12.21
C GLN A 118 -3.71 -10.63 10.78
N THR A 119 -4.82 -11.00 10.15
CA THR A 119 -5.20 -10.47 8.82
C THR A 119 -6.11 -9.25 8.94
N ALA A 120 -5.62 -8.22 9.67
CA ALA A 120 -6.39 -7.03 10.03
C ALA A 120 -7.17 -6.39 8.85
N PRO A 121 -6.61 -6.25 7.62
CA PRO A 121 -7.38 -5.74 6.47
C PRO A 121 -8.64 -6.55 6.14
N GLY A 122 -8.57 -7.89 6.24
CA GLY A 122 -9.73 -8.76 6.03
C GLY A 122 -10.72 -8.72 7.18
N ALA A 123 -10.29 -8.37 8.40
CA ALA A 123 -11.21 -8.17 9.53
C ALA A 123 -11.87 -6.78 9.50
N ALA A 124 -11.17 -5.75 9.05
CA ALA A 124 -11.77 -4.44 8.76
C ALA A 124 -12.77 -4.51 7.60
N GLY A 125 -12.56 -5.44 6.65
CA GLY A 125 -13.45 -5.65 5.51
C GLY A 125 -13.03 -4.90 4.24
N LEU A 126 -11.73 -4.66 4.08
CA LEU A 126 -11.19 -3.83 3.00
C LEU A 126 -11.10 -4.55 1.65
N HIS A 127 -10.84 -5.86 1.66
CA HIS A 127 -10.52 -6.58 0.43
C HIS A 127 -11.57 -6.44 -0.67
N PRO A 128 -12.88 -6.64 -0.40
CA PRO A 128 -13.87 -6.53 -1.47
C PRO A 128 -13.97 -5.16 -2.12
N TYR A 129 -13.52 -4.09 -1.44
CA TYR A 129 -13.53 -2.72 -1.97
C TYR A 129 -12.34 -2.39 -2.86
N ILE A 130 -11.28 -3.21 -2.81
CA ILE A 130 -10.07 -3.02 -3.61
C ILE A 130 -9.90 -4.10 -4.68
N SER A 131 -10.90 -4.98 -4.82
CA SER A 131 -10.86 -6.11 -5.75
C SER A 131 -11.00 -5.63 -7.19
N VAL A 132 -10.01 -5.93 -8.00
CA VAL A 132 -10.00 -5.66 -9.45
C VAL A 132 -10.17 -6.94 -10.25
N HIS A 133 -10.14 -8.10 -9.59
CA HIS A 133 -10.48 -9.39 -10.16
C HIS A 133 -11.50 -10.13 -9.29
N ASP A 134 -12.27 -11.01 -9.91
CA ASP A 134 -12.96 -12.09 -9.21
C ASP A 134 -11.94 -13.00 -8.52
N PHE A 135 -12.01 -13.07 -7.19
CA PHE A 135 -11.08 -13.85 -6.39
C PHE A 135 -11.84 -14.84 -5.52
N ARG A 136 -11.52 -16.14 -5.66
CA ARG A 136 -12.13 -17.23 -4.90
C ARG A 136 -11.10 -18.30 -4.58
N ILE A 137 -10.99 -18.66 -3.30
CA ILE A 137 -10.03 -19.68 -2.82
C ILE A 137 -10.70 -20.83 -2.05
N GLY A 138 -11.96 -21.14 -2.37
CA GLY A 138 -12.71 -22.23 -1.73
C GLY A 138 -13.15 -21.96 -0.29
N ASN A 139 -13.06 -20.70 0.15
CA ASN A 139 -13.58 -20.22 1.43
C ASN A 139 -14.47 -19.01 1.15
N PRO A 140 -15.78 -19.05 1.44
CA PRO A 140 -16.71 -17.94 1.19
C PRO A 140 -16.32 -16.62 1.85
N ARG A 141 -15.45 -16.64 2.87
CA ARG A 141 -14.88 -15.44 3.51
C ARG A 141 -13.83 -14.74 2.64
N TRP A 142 -13.31 -15.40 1.62
CA TRP A 142 -12.30 -14.87 0.71
C TRP A 142 -12.83 -14.85 -0.73
N GLU A 143 -14.13 -14.64 -0.86
CA GLU A 143 -14.79 -14.39 -2.13
C GLU A 143 -14.99 -12.90 -2.30
N SER A 144 -14.37 -12.33 -3.32
CA SER A 144 -14.58 -10.95 -3.73
C SER A 144 -14.79 -10.89 -5.23
N TYR A 145 -15.57 -9.90 -5.67
CA TYR A 145 -15.87 -9.69 -7.07
C TYR A 145 -15.12 -8.46 -7.58
N GLU A 146 -14.77 -8.47 -8.85
CA GLU A 146 -14.19 -7.31 -9.52
C GLU A 146 -15.09 -6.08 -9.34
N ARG A 147 -14.47 -4.93 -9.02
CA ARG A 147 -15.14 -3.64 -8.95
C ARG A 147 -14.73 -2.75 -10.12
N PRO A 148 -15.68 -2.02 -10.72
CA PRO A 148 -15.36 -1.10 -11.79
C PRO A 148 -14.60 0.13 -11.27
N MET A 149 -14.01 0.87 -12.21
CA MET A 149 -13.54 2.24 -12.00
C MET A 149 -14.67 3.12 -11.45
N GLY A 150 -14.31 4.17 -10.72
CA GLY A 150 -15.26 5.11 -10.13
C GLY A 150 -16.09 4.48 -9.02
N THR A 151 -15.45 3.64 -8.22
CA THR A 151 -16.07 3.12 -6.99
C THR A 151 -15.17 3.43 -5.81
N TYR A 152 -15.78 3.63 -4.63
CA TYR A 152 -15.06 3.89 -3.40
C TYR A 152 -13.94 2.88 -3.15
N ASN A 153 -12.78 3.39 -2.75
CA ASN A 153 -11.61 2.59 -2.42
C ASN A 153 -11.01 3.03 -1.07
N PRO A 154 -11.04 2.17 -0.02
CA PRO A 154 -10.57 2.53 1.32
C PRO A 154 -9.05 2.71 1.43
N ILE A 155 -8.28 2.37 0.39
CA ILE A 155 -6.86 2.73 0.35
C ILE A 155 -6.70 4.25 0.34
N VAL A 156 -7.64 5.00 -0.25
CA VAL A 156 -7.59 6.47 -0.30
C VAL A 156 -7.74 7.09 1.09
N ASP A 157 -8.59 6.53 1.95
CA ASP A 157 -8.67 6.93 3.36
C ASP A 157 -7.32 6.75 4.06
N LEU A 158 -6.65 5.62 3.85
CA LEU A 158 -5.33 5.37 4.42
C LEU A 158 -4.25 6.31 3.86
N MET A 159 -4.32 6.64 2.57
CA MET A 159 -3.42 7.60 1.93
C MET A 159 -3.66 9.04 2.40
N GLY A 160 -4.88 9.39 2.81
CA GLY A 160 -5.22 10.73 3.29
C GLY A 160 -5.16 10.92 4.80
N HIS A 161 -5.03 9.84 5.58
CA HIS A 161 -5.07 9.92 7.04
C HIS A 161 -3.90 10.74 7.61
N GLN A 162 -4.19 11.64 8.56
CA GLN A 162 -3.26 12.57 9.23
C GLN A 162 -2.05 11.89 9.90
N HIS A 163 -2.16 10.61 10.26
CA HIS A 163 -1.08 9.86 10.89
C HIS A 163 -0.34 8.94 9.92
N LEU A 164 -0.83 8.80 8.69
CA LEU A 164 -0.23 7.98 7.64
C LEU A 164 0.30 8.89 6.54
N GLY A 165 -0.54 9.24 5.56
CA GLY A 165 -0.16 10.01 4.38
C GLY A 165 0.44 11.37 4.71
N GLU A 166 -0.22 12.16 5.56
CA GLU A 166 0.25 13.52 5.88
C GLU A 166 1.61 13.54 6.58
N LYS A 167 1.94 12.48 7.33
CA LYS A 167 3.27 12.33 7.95
C LYS A 167 4.31 11.71 7.02
N THR A 168 3.92 11.20 5.85
CA THR A 168 4.85 10.49 4.97
C THR A 168 5.71 11.49 4.20
N LEU A 169 7.01 11.53 4.51
CA LEU A 169 7.97 12.40 3.84
C LEU A 169 8.53 11.80 2.55
N LEU A 170 8.64 10.48 2.51
CA LEU A 170 9.28 9.74 1.44
C LEU A 170 8.54 8.44 1.18
N PHE A 171 8.19 8.23 -0.08
CA PHE A 171 7.66 6.99 -0.59
C PHE A 171 8.77 6.27 -1.35
N MET A 172 8.96 4.99 -1.05
CA MET A 172 9.96 4.14 -1.67
C MET A 172 9.32 2.83 -2.09
N VAL A 173 9.62 2.36 -3.29
CA VAL A 173 9.20 1.04 -3.76
C VAL A 173 10.43 0.19 -4.07
N ASP A 174 10.58 -0.89 -3.31
CA ASP A 174 11.55 -1.95 -3.59
C ASP A 174 11.07 -2.76 -4.80
N GLY A 175 11.75 -2.57 -5.92
CA GLY A 175 11.58 -3.35 -7.14
C GLY A 175 12.86 -4.12 -7.49
N LEU A 176 13.58 -4.67 -6.50
CA LEU A 176 14.73 -5.53 -6.78
C LEU A 176 14.30 -6.83 -7.46
N TYR A 177 13.21 -7.43 -6.98
CA TYR A 177 12.65 -8.70 -7.44
C TYR A 177 11.13 -8.62 -7.56
N ALA A 178 10.63 -7.99 -8.63
CA ALA A 178 9.19 -7.89 -8.82
C ALA A 178 8.59 -9.25 -9.21
N THR A 179 7.46 -9.62 -8.59
CA THR A 179 6.76 -10.89 -8.86
C THR A 179 5.34 -10.65 -9.36
N SER A 180 4.82 -11.60 -10.15
CA SER A 180 3.51 -11.46 -10.80
C SER A 180 2.33 -11.43 -9.83
N TYR A 181 2.47 -12.04 -8.65
CA TYR A 181 1.42 -12.03 -7.62
C TYR A 181 1.96 -12.08 -6.20
N GLU A 182 1.07 -11.89 -5.22
CA GLU A 182 1.37 -11.95 -3.80
C GLU A 182 1.68 -13.38 -3.33
N ASN A 183 2.82 -13.54 -2.66
CA ASN A 183 3.39 -14.82 -2.22
C ASN A 183 3.94 -15.71 -3.35
N ALA A 184 4.16 -15.16 -4.54
CA ALA A 184 4.91 -15.87 -5.57
C ALA A 184 6.35 -16.16 -5.08
N GLU A 185 6.87 -17.35 -5.43
CA GLU A 185 8.28 -17.66 -5.27
C GLU A 185 9.13 -16.83 -6.23
N ILE A 186 10.37 -16.49 -5.83
CA ILE A 186 11.33 -15.78 -6.67
C ILE A 186 12.00 -16.80 -7.60
N GLU A 187 11.55 -16.84 -8.84
CA GLU A 187 12.01 -17.79 -9.86
C GLU A 187 12.51 -17.09 -11.12
N ALA A 188 13.25 -17.80 -11.98
CA ALA A 188 13.76 -17.26 -13.24
C ALA A 188 12.65 -16.72 -14.18
N ARG A 189 11.41 -17.23 -14.06
CA ARG A 189 10.24 -16.74 -14.80
C ARG A 189 9.80 -15.32 -14.42
N ASN A 190 10.28 -14.80 -13.28
CA ASN A 190 9.95 -13.46 -12.80
C ASN A 190 10.93 -12.38 -13.30
N ARG A 191 11.95 -12.76 -14.08
CA ARG A 191 12.87 -11.80 -14.69
C ARG A 191 12.17 -11.03 -15.80
N TRP A 192 12.44 -9.74 -15.86
CA TRP A 192 11.73 -8.83 -16.75
C TRP A 192 12.25 -8.92 -18.18
N GLN A 193 11.34 -9.08 -19.12
CA GLN A 193 11.64 -9.21 -20.54
C GLN A 193 11.81 -7.84 -21.21
N SER A 194 11.16 -6.81 -20.68
CA SER A 194 11.24 -5.46 -21.23
C SER A 194 12.65 -4.86 -21.13
N SER A 195 12.99 -3.97 -22.07
CA SER A 195 14.19 -3.14 -21.96
C SER A 195 14.04 -2.15 -20.80
N PRO A 196 15.08 -1.95 -19.96
CA PRO A 196 16.48 -2.37 -20.14
C PRO A 196 16.84 -3.73 -19.51
N PHE A 197 15.90 -4.43 -18.88
CA PHE A 197 16.18 -5.65 -18.11
C PHE A 197 16.54 -6.84 -18.98
N ASN A 198 15.94 -6.96 -20.18
CA ASN A 198 16.33 -7.93 -21.21
C ASN A 198 16.53 -9.38 -20.70
N GLY A 199 15.63 -9.84 -19.83
CA GLY A 199 15.67 -11.17 -19.21
C GLY A 199 16.41 -11.23 -17.88
N ASP A 200 16.74 -10.09 -17.26
CA ASP A 200 17.33 -9.99 -15.92
C ASP A 200 16.31 -9.53 -14.86
N TRP A 201 16.73 -9.50 -13.60
CA TRP A 201 15.92 -9.02 -12.48
C TRP A 201 15.60 -7.54 -12.60
N THR A 202 14.42 -7.17 -12.11
CA THR A 202 13.91 -5.79 -12.10
C THR A 202 14.89 -4.80 -11.47
N SER A 203 15.68 -5.19 -10.47
CA SER A 203 16.88 -4.47 -9.97
C SER A 203 16.70 -2.96 -9.80
N SER A 204 15.52 -2.53 -9.36
CA SER A 204 15.11 -1.12 -9.35
C SER A 204 14.69 -0.65 -7.97
N LEU A 205 14.89 0.64 -7.71
CA LEU A 205 14.37 1.34 -6.56
C LEU A 205 13.66 2.60 -7.05
N PHE A 206 12.40 2.78 -6.67
CA PHE A 206 11.64 3.99 -6.98
C PHE A 206 11.52 4.84 -5.73
N ILE A 207 11.62 6.16 -5.88
CA ILE A 207 11.58 7.12 -4.77
C ILE A 207 10.77 8.33 -5.22
N SER A 208 9.88 8.82 -4.34
CA SER A 208 9.05 10.00 -4.59
C SER A 208 8.68 10.69 -3.29
N GLN A 209 8.32 11.98 -3.39
CA GLN A 209 7.62 12.71 -2.33
C GLN A 209 6.11 12.79 -2.57
N ASP A 210 5.63 12.30 -3.72
CA ASP A 210 4.21 12.18 -4.06
C ASP A 210 3.85 10.69 -4.12
N GLY A 211 2.95 10.28 -3.22
CA GLY A 211 2.52 8.89 -3.05
C GLY A 211 1.59 8.38 -4.16
N VAL A 212 0.84 9.28 -4.82
CA VAL A 212 0.02 8.91 -5.98
C VAL A 212 0.93 8.74 -7.20
N ALA A 213 1.90 9.63 -7.39
CA ALA A 213 2.81 9.60 -8.53
C ALA A 213 3.68 8.35 -8.55
N ILE A 214 4.25 7.93 -7.41
CA ILE A 214 5.10 6.73 -7.36
C ILE A 214 4.34 5.47 -7.69
N ASP A 215 3.14 5.30 -7.15
CA ASP A 215 2.31 4.13 -7.42
C ASP A 215 1.79 4.16 -8.88
N SER A 216 1.56 5.34 -9.46
CA SER A 216 1.25 5.51 -10.90
C SER A 216 2.40 5.06 -11.80
N VAL A 217 3.62 5.50 -11.48
CA VAL A 217 4.83 5.10 -12.22
C VAL A 217 5.07 3.60 -12.10
N CYS A 218 5.02 3.06 -10.88
CA CYS A 218 5.20 1.62 -10.66
C CYS A 218 4.13 0.80 -11.38
N LEU A 219 2.89 1.28 -11.44
CA LEU A 219 1.82 0.63 -12.18
C LEU A 219 2.13 0.56 -13.68
N ASP A 220 2.59 1.65 -14.29
CA ASP A 220 2.94 1.66 -15.72
C ASP A 220 4.05 0.65 -16.05
N PHE A 221 5.06 0.56 -15.19
CA PHE A 221 6.10 -0.46 -15.31
C PHE A 221 5.53 -1.88 -15.21
N LEU A 222 4.69 -2.18 -14.22
CA LEU A 222 4.11 -3.52 -14.12
C LEU A 222 3.14 -3.83 -15.26
N ARG A 223 2.29 -2.89 -15.69
CA ARG A 223 1.32 -3.08 -16.79
C ARG A 223 1.98 -3.40 -18.12
N THR A 224 3.23 -2.99 -18.32
CA THR A 224 3.94 -3.14 -19.59
C THR A 224 4.96 -4.27 -19.62
N GLU A 225 5.17 -4.93 -18.47
CA GLU A 225 6.05 -6.07 -18.37
C GLU A 225 5.27 -7.38 -18.65
N PRO A 226 5.66 -8.18 -19.67
CA PRO A 226 4.95 -9.42 -20.02
C PRO A 226 4.86 -10.45 -18.90
N THR A 227 5.80 -10.43 -17.95
CA THR A 227 5.81 -11.37 -16.81
C THR A 227 4.83 -10.99 -15.69
N MET A 228 4.12 -9.86 -15.81
CA MET A 228 3.21 -9.32 -14.79
C MET A 228 1.73 -9.56 -15.15
N ASP A 229 1.35 -10.83 -15.17
CA ASP A 229 0.03 -11.30 -15.66
C ASP A 229 -1.19 -10.94 -14.78
N GLN A 230 -0.99 -10.47 -13.54
CA GLN A 230 -2.07 -10.03 -12.66
C GLN A 230 -2.40 -8.54 -12.77
N VAL A 231 -1.78 -7.79 -13.68
CA VAL A 231 -1.95 -6.33 -13.71
C VAL A 231 -2.94 -5.93 -14.79
N TYR A 232 -4.21 -6.31 -14.59
CA TYR A 232 -5.33 -6.03 -15.49
C TYR A 232 -6.58 -5.59 -14.71
N GLY A 233 -7.60 -5.13 -15.43
CA GLY A 233 -8.81 -4.54 -14.82
C GLY A 233 -8.59 -3.12 -14.31
N SER A 234 -9.40 -2.73 -13.33
CA SER A 234 -9.47 -1.38 -12.73
C SER A 234 -8.37 -1.08 -11.70
N VAL A 235 -7.14 -1.55 -11.94
CA VAL A 235 -5.99 -1.47 -11.00
C VAL A 235 -5.70 -0.06 -10.48
N ASP A 236 -5.86 0.94 -11.33
CA ASP A 236 -5.65 2.36 -11.06
C ASP A 236 -6.85 3.07 -10.42
N ASN A 237 -7.95 2.38 -10.09
CA ASN A 237 -9.13 3.02 -9.49
C ASN A 237 -8.76 3.88 -8.28
N TYR A 238 -7.97 3.36 -7.33
CA TYR A 238 -7.54 4.14 -6.17
C TYR A 238 -6.66 5.35 -6.52
N LEU A 239 -5.92 5.32 -7.63
CA LEU A 239 -5.08 6.43 -8.06
C LEU A 239 -5.92 7.58 -8.64
N HIS A 240 -6.96 7.26 -9.42
CA HIS A 240 -7.94 8.24 -9.89
C HIS A 240 -8.70 8.85 -8.71
N GLU A 241 -9.14 8.02 -7.77
CA GLU A 241 -9.83 8.45 -6.56
C GLU A 241 -8.94 9.34 -5.69
N ALA A 242 -7.68 8.97 -5.45
CA ALA A 242 -6.74 9.74 -4.64
C ALA A 242 -6.30 11.07 -5.29
N ALA A 243 -5.98 11.06 -6.59
CA ALA A 243 -5.60 12.28 -7.30
C ALA A 243 -6.74 13.31 -7.34
N LEU A 244 -7.98 12.82 -7.36
CA LEU A 244 -9.19 13.63 -7.41
C LEU A 244 -10.00 13.56 -6.11
N ALA A 245 -9.40 13.31 -4.94
CA ALA A 245 -10.20 13.08 -3.72
C ALA A 245 -11.09 14.25 -3.27
N HIS A 246 -10.86 15.46 -3.80
CA HIS A 246 -11.75 16.63 -3.66
C HIS A 246 -13.04 16.57 -4.53
N ASN A 247 -13.04 15.75 -5.58
CA ASN A 247 -14.15 15.47 -6.48
C ASN A 247 -13.93 14.12 -7.19
N PRO A 248 -13.95 13.00 -6.45
CA PRO A 248 -13.50 11.71 -6.98
C PRO A 248 -14.54 11.11 -7.92
N PRO A 249 -14.13 10.27 -8.90
CA PRO A 249 -15.06 9.62 -9.82
C PRO A 249 -16.19 8.81 -9.15
N SER A 250 -15.95 8.24 -7.97
CA SER A 250 -16.96 7.55 -7.15
C SER A 250 -18.05 8.46 -6.59
N GLY A 251 -17.78 9.75 -6.46
CA GLY A 251 -18.61 10.70 -5.71
C GLY A 251 -18.48 10.58 -4.19
N THR A 252 -17.57 9.74 -3.68
CA THR A 252 -17.32 9.62 -2.23
C THR A 252 -16.74 10.93 -1.67
N SER A 253 -17.20 11.32 -0.49
CA SER A 253 -16.59 12.40 0.29
C SER A 253 -15.54 11.79 1.21
N TYR A 254 -14.28 11.72 0.78
CA TYR A 254 -13.23 11.09 1.58
C TYR A 254 -12.91 11.93 2.83
N ASP A 255 -13.15 11.42 4.03
CA ASP A 255 -12.92 12.05 5.33
C ASP A 255 -12.40 10.98 6.34
N PRO A 256 -11.10 10.64 6.28
CA PRO A 256 -10.52 9.56 7.09
C PRO A 256 -10.41 9.88 8.59
N GLU A 257 -10.64 11.14 8.98
CA GLU A 257 -10.63 11.60 10.37
C GLU A 257 -12.03 11.71 10.98
N GLY A 258 -13.07 11.72 10.13
CA GLY A 258 -14.45 11.90 10.55
C GLY A 258 -14.72 13.28 11.16
N ASP A 259 -13.94 14.29 10.77
CA ASP A 259 -14.02 15.65 11.31
C ASP A 259 -14.91 16.59 10.46
N GLY A 260 -15.43 16.08 9.35
CA GLY A 260 -16.28 16.79 8.41
C GLY A 260 -15.52 17.56 7.33
N VAL A 261 -14.19 17.46 7.28
CA VAL A 261 -13.35 18.10 6.25
C VAL A 261 -12.92 17.07 5.21
N PRO A 262 -13.48 17.11 3.98
CA PRO A 262 -13.08 16.17 2.95
C PRO A 262 -11.65 16.43 2.46
N LEU A 263 -11.00 15.37 1.99
CA LEU A 263 -9.65 15.41 1.44
C LEU A 263 -9.54 16.30 0.20
N GLY A 264 -8.40 16.97 0.07
CA GLY A 264 -7.93 17.57 -1.17
C GLY A 264 -7.38 16.52 -2.15
N SER A 265 -6.78 16.95 -3.26
CA SER A 265 -5.95 16.05 -4.08
C SER A 265 -4.77 15.51 -3.26
N LEU A 266 -4.53 14.20 -3.33
CA LEU A 266 -3.42 13.54 -2.62
C LEU A 266 -2.14 13.45 -3.45
N GLY A 267 -2.16 13.87 -4.72
CA GLY A 267 -1.01 13.80 -5.62
C GLY A 267 -1.40 13.72 -7.09
N ALA A 268 -0.40 13.53 -7.95
CA ALA A 268 -0.59 13.42 -9.39
C ALA A 268 -0.77 11.97 -9.85
N HIS A 269 -1.88 11.69 -10.54
CA HIS A 269 -2.07 10.45 -11.30
C HIS A 269 -2.09 10.75 -12.80
N GLU A 270 -1.25 10.05 -13.55
CA GLU A 270 -1.25 10.02 -15.01
C GLU A 270 -0.48 8.79 -15.50
N HIS A 271 -0.61 8.49 -16.78
CA HIS A 271 0.17 7.46 -17.46
C HIS A 271 1.25 8.10 -18.32
N TRP A 272 2.36 7.39 -18.54
CA TRP A 272 3.32 7.82 -19.54
C TRP A 272 2.73 7.81 -20.95
N ASN A 273 3.42 8.45 -21.89
CA ASN A 273 3.05 8.44 -23.30
C ASN A 273 3.15 7.06 -23.98
N ASN A 274 4.20 6.28 -23.68
CA ASN A 274 4.44 4.94 -24.21
C ASN A 274 5.56 4.21 -23.41
N PRO A 275 5.66 2.86 -23.47
CA PRO A 275 6.64 2.09 -22.69
C PRO A 275 8.10 2.26 -23.12
N ILE A 276 8.37 2.90 -24.27
CA ILE A 276 9.73 3.13 -24.76
C ILE A 276 10.28 4.41 -24.12
N ASP A 277 9.61 5.54 -24.36
CA ASP A 277 10.04 6.85 -23.87
C ASP A 277 9.76 7.00 -22.37
N LYS A 278 8.64 6.44 -21.90
CA LYS A 278 8.13 6.52 -20.52
C LYS A 278 8.11 7.98 -20.03
N ALA A 279 7.56 8.88 -20.85
CA ALA A 279 7.52 10.32 -20.58
C ALA A 279 6.12 10.75 -20.10
N TYR A 280 6.11 11.49 -19.00
CA TYR A 280 4.93 12.05 -18.34
C TYR A 280 4.75 13.54 -18.65
N SER A 281 3.72 14.20 -18.12
CA SER A 281 3.37 15.57 -18.54
C SER A 281 4.48 16.60 -18.28
N ARG A 282 5.26 16.48 -17.20
CA ARG A 282 6.44 17.34 -16.99
C ARG A 282 7.59 16.98 -17.92
N ASN A 283 7.85 15.70 -18.18
CA ASN A 283 8.87 15.28 -19.14
C ASN A 283 8.56 15.83 -20.55
N LEU A 284 7.28 15.91 -20.92
CA LEU A 284 6.79 16.37 -22.21
C LEU A 284 6.61 17.89 -22.30
N GLY A 285 6.71 18.63 -21.18
CA GLY A 285 6.43 20.06 -21.14
C GLY A 285 4.96 20.43 -21.38
N THR A 286 4.03 19.48 -21.18
CA THR A 286 2.58 19.67 -21.41
C THR A 286 1.80 19.95 -20.13
N GLY A 287 2.42 19.79 -18.97
CA GLY A 287 1.77 19.98 -17.67
C GLY A 287 2.75 19.99 -16.50
N SER A 288 2.19 20.01 -15.28
CA SER A 288 2.92 20.04 -14.01
C SER A 288 2.82 18.74 -13.22
N GLY A 289 2.39 17.65 -13.86
CA GLY A 289 2.18 16.33 -13.24
C GLY A 289 3.48 15.59 -12.91
N ILE A 290 3.63 14.36 -13.39
CA ILE A 290 4.74 13.49 -13.06
C ILE A 290 5.97 13.84 -13.92
N GLU A 291 7.14 13.79 -13.31
CA GLU A 291 8.44 13.78 -14.00
C GLU A 291 9.19 12.50 -13.61
N LEU A 292 9.33 11.58 -14.55
CA LEU A 292 10.16 10.40 -14.31
C LEU A 292 11.62 10.75 -14.64
N VAL A 293 12.47 10.74 -13.61
CA VAL A 293 13.92 10.90 -13.73
C VAL A 293 14.57 9.52 -13.65
N LYS A 294 15.47 9.22 -14.58
CA LYS A 294 16.22 7.96 -14.65
C LYS A 294 17.72 8.30 -14.72
N PRO A 295 18.58 7.61 -13.96
CA PRO A 295 20.04 7.84 -13.99
C PRO A 295 20.69 7.37 -15.29
#